data_AF-A0A2M8WQE4-F1
#
_entry.id   AF-A0A2M8WQE4-F1
#
_cell.length_a   1.000
_cell.length_b   1.000
_cell.length_c   1.000
_cell.angle_alpha   90.00
_cell.angle_beta   90.00
_cell.angle_gamma   90.00
#
_symmetry.space_group_name_H-M   'P 1'
#
loop_
_entity.id
_entity.type
_entity.pdbx_description
1 polymer ?
#
loop_
_entity_poly.entity_id
_entity_poly.type
_entity_poly.pdbx_seq_one_letter_code
_entity_poly.pdbx_strand_id
1 'polypeptide(L)' 'MKNTTQSMSPQEAAQAFYGQDEKSFSEMLSQLTVNDPRLVAIFQRTRQRFLDKQDG' A
#
# COMPACT_ATOMS: atom_id res chain seq x y z
N MET A 1 7.23 29.23 -3.58
CA MET A 1 6.14 28.51 -2.87
C MET A 1 6.81 27.39 -2.08
N LYS A 2 6.83 27.48 -0.75
CA LYS A 2 7.40 26.44 0.12
C LYS A 2 6.33 25.36 0.27
N ASN A 3 6.35 24.35 -0.60
CA ASN A 3 5.43 23.22 -0.47
C ASN A 3 5.87 22.40 0.75
N THR A 4 5.18 22.63 1.86
CA THR A 4 5.26 21.83 3.07
C THR A 4 5.03 20.38 2.68
N THR A 5 6.06 19.55 2.76
CA THR A 5 5.92 18.10 2.69
C THR A 5 5.08 17.71 3.89
N GLN A 6 3.75 17.59 3.71
CA GLN A 6 2.92 16.99 4.75
C GLN A 6 3.47 15.60 5.00
N SER A 7 4.07 15.43 6.16
CA SER A 7 4.59 14.14 6.59
C SER A 7 3.38 13.28 6.91
N MET A 8 3.01 12.38 6.01
CA MET A 8 2.02 11.36 6.33
C MET A 8 2.55 10.49 7.46
N SER A 9 1.71 10.22 8.44
CA SER A 9 1.98 9.19 9.41
C SER A 9 2.07 7.81 8.73
N PRO A 10 2.78 6.84 9.33
CA PRO A 10 2.82 5.48 8.81
C PRO A 10 1.43 4.86 8.63
N GLN A 11 0.48 5.20 9.50
CA GLN A 11 -0.90 4.74 9.43
C GLN A 11 -1.64 5.31 8.21
N GLU A 12 -1.50 6.61 7.95
CA GLU A 12 -2.08 7.27 6.78
C GLU A 12 -1.49 6.71 5.48
N ALA A 13 -0.18 6.47 5.45
CA ALA A 13 0.48 5.85 4.31
C ALA A 13 -0.01 4.41 4.07
N ALA A 14 -0.15 3.62 5.14
CA ALA A 14 -0.68 2.27 5.05
C ALA A 14 -2.14 2.26 4.54
N GLN A 15 -2.97 3.17 5.04
CA GLN A 15 -4.34 3.34 4.56
C GLN A 15 -4.39 3.73 3.08
N ALA A 16 -3.59 4.72 2.68
CA ALA A 16 -3.56 5.23 1.31
C ALA A 16 -3.09 4.17 0.31
N PHE A 17 -2.28 3.21 0.74
CA PHE A 17 -1.75 2.14 -0.11
C PHE A 17 -2.57 0.84 -0.04
N TYR A 18 -2.75 0.27 1.15
CA TYR A 18 -3.39 -1.04 1.33
C TYR A 18 -4.92 -0.99 1.35
N GLY A 19 -5.50 0.18 1.68
CA GLY A 19 -6.95 0.41 1.70
C GLY A 19 -7.57 0.77 0.35
N GLN A 20 -6.79 0.79 -0.73
CA GLN A 20 -7.30 0.96 -2.09
C GLN A 20 -8.17 -0.23 -2.50
N ASP A 21 -9.00 -0.06 -3.52
CA ASP A 21 -9.69 -1.19 -4.15
C ASP A 21 -8.68 -2.15 -4.81
N GLU A 22 -9.12 -3.37 -5.09
CA GLU A 22 -8.25 -4.42 -5.61
C GLU A 22 -7.59 -4.07 -6.94
N LYS A 23 -8.29 -3.37 -7.82
CA LYS A 23 -7.77 -3.00 -9.14
C LYS A 23 -6.65 -1.98 -9.00
N SER A 24 -6.90 -0.88 -8.28
CA SER A 24 -5.87 0.15 -8.06
C SER A 24 -4.66 -0.39 -7.31
N PHE A 25 -4.88 -1.24 -6.30
CA PHE A 25 -3.78 -1.89 -5.59
C PHE A 25 -2.95 -2.78 -6.52
N SER A 26 -3.58 -3.60 -7.35
CA SER A 26 -2.88 -4.50 -8.28
C SER A 26 -2.06 -3.73 -9.32
N GLU A 27 -2.61 -2.65 -9.88
CA GLU A 27 -1.91 -1.79 -10.82
C GLU A 27 -0.68 -1.15 -10.17
N MET A 28 -0.83 -0.56 -8.98
CA MET A 28 0.28 0.07 -8.26
C MET A 28 1.33 -0.95 -7.83
N LEU A 29 0.90 -2.13 -7.36
CA LEU A 29 1.78 -3.21 -6.97
C LEU A 29 2.64 -3.67 -8.15
N SER A 30 2.03 -3.86 -9.34
CA SER A 30 2.75 -4.28 -10.54
C SER A 30 3.88 -3.32 -10.92
N GLN A 31 3.64 -2.01 -10.78
CA GLN A 31 4.64 -0.97 -11.06
C GLN A 31 5.77 -0.97 -10.01
N LEU A 32 5.43 -1.14 -8.73
CA LEU A 32 6.40 -1.13 -7.63
C LEU A 32 7.32 -2.37 -7.64
N THR A 33 6.80 -3.52 -8.06
CA THR A 33 7.52 -4.79 -8.03
C THR A 33 8.12 -5.17 -9.37
N VAL A 34 8.11 -4.28 -10.36
CA VAL A 34 8.63 -4.56 -11.71
C VAL A 34 10.07 -5.08 -11.69
N ASN A 35 10.89 -4.57 -10.75
CA ASN A 35 12.29 -4.96 -10.60
C ASN A 35 12.51 -6.17 -9.68
N ASP A 36 11.54 -6.52 -8.83
CA ASP A 36 11.61 -7.70 -7.96
C ASP A 36 10.20 -8.30 -7.73
N PRO A 37 9.78 -9.26 -8.57
CA PRO A 37 8.48 -9.91 -8.47
C PRO A 37 8.25 -10.66 -7.15
N ARG A 38 9.31 -11.01 -6.41
CA ARG A 38 9.17 -11.71 -5.11
C ARG A 38 8.49 -10.83 -4.07
N LEU A 39 8.55 -9.51 -4.23
CA LEU A 39 7.91 -8.56 -3.33
C LEU A 39 6.38 -8.58 -3.44
N VAL A 40 5.82 -9.05 -4.56
CA VAL A 40 4.36 -9.16 -4.77
C VAL A 40 3.71 -9.93 -3.63
N ALA A 41 4.24 -11.10 -3.29
CA ALA A 41 3.71 -11.95 -2.23
C ALA A 41 3.77 -11.27 -0.84
N ILE A 42 4.81 -10.47 -0.60
CA ILE A 42 4.96 -9.72 0.66
C ILE A 42 3.91 -8.62 0.77
N PHE A 43 3.71 -7.83 -0.28
CA PHE A 43 2.71 -6.77 -0.29
C PHE A 43 1.28 -7.32 -0.21
N GLN A 44 0.98 -8.42 -0.91
CA GLN A 44 -0.32 -9.09 -0.83
C GLN A 44 -0.61 -9.59 0.60
N ARG A 45 0.34 -10.29 1.22
CA ARG A 45 0.20 -10.76 2.61
C ARG A 45 0.05 -9.61 3.60
N THR A 46 0.77 -8.52 3.37
CA THR A 46 0.70 -7.33 4.23
C THR A 46 -0.65 -6.62 4.09
N ARG A 47 -1.19 -6.54 2.86
CA ARG A 47 -2.53 -6.02 2.61
C ARG A 47 -3.60 -6.83 3.33
N GLN A 48 -3.54 -8.16 3.21
CA GLN A 48 -4.49 -9.03 3.89
C GLN A 48 -4.49 -8.77 5.41
N ARG A 49 -3.32 -8.74 6.04
CA ARG A 49 -3.19 -8.43 7.48
C ARG A 49 -3.69 -7.03 7.85
N PHE A 50 -3.58 -6.08 6.94
CA PHE A 50 -4.07 -4.73 7.14
C PHE A 50 -5.60 -4.70 7.15
N LEU A 51 -6.24 -5.38 6.19
CA LEU A 51 -7.70 -5.49 6.10
C LEU A 51 -8.29 -6.31 7.26
N ASP A 52 -7.66 -7.44 7.63
CA ASP A 52 -8.08 -8.25 8.77
C ASP A 52 -8.09 -7.44 10.10
N LYS A 53 -7.22 -6.44 10.23
CA LYS A 53 -7.18 -5.52 11.38
C LYS A 53 -8.22 -4.39 11.31
N GLN A 54 -8.81 -4.12 10.16
CA GLN A 54 -9.90 -3.14 10.03
C GLN A 54 -11.26 -3.77 10.30
N ASP A 55 -11.42 -5.05 9.96
CA ASP A 55 -12.67 -5.79 10.11
C ASP A 55 -12.86 -6.41 11.51
N GLY A 56 -11.83 -6.36 12.37
CA GLY A 56 -11.84 -6.88 13.75
C GLY A 56 -11.86 -5.79 14.81
#